data_AF-A0A2P6QWL1-F1
#
_entry.id   AF-A0A2P6QWL1-F1
#
_cell.length_a   1.000
_cell.length_b   1.000
_cell.length_c   1.000
_cell.angle_alpha   90.00
_cell.angle_beta   90.00
_cell.angle_gamma   90.00
#
_symmetry.space_group_name_H-M   'P 1'
#
loop_
_entity.id
_entity.type
_entity.pdbx_description
1 polymer ?
#
loop_
_entity_poly.entity_id
_entity_poly.type
_entity_poly.pdbx_seq_one_letter_code
_entity_poly.pdbx_strand_id
1 'polypeptide(L)'
;MSTTATATSLRSSSLMAVLLLASLFVTLGAAKSAKESPPSACADELVRFSPCLSYVASPPNNLSDLPASKCCDAFSSSGESGRAVCLCYLVQDPPMLGFPVTVARVLSLSSFCRRRNSTAASTSLQSLCSGS
;
A
#
# COMPACT_ATOMS: atom_id res chain seq x y z
N MET A 1 -34.34 -60.78 27.30
CA MET A 1 -34.40 -59.44 27.91
C MET A 1 -33.39 -59.46 29.06
N SER A 2 -32.28 -58.73 29.06
CA SER A 2 -32.13 -57.29 28.81
C SER A 2 -30.75 -56.92 28.29
N THR A 3 -30.72 -56.04 27.30
CA THR A 3 -29.56 -55.32 26.76
C THR A 3 -29.16 -54.20 27.73
N THR A 4 -27.89 -54.11 28.12
CA THR A 4 -27.34 -52.92 28.81
C THR A 4 -26.27 -52.28 27.95
N ALA A 5 -26.52 -51.00 27.68
CA ALA A 5 -25.88 -50.17 26.68
C ALA A 5 -24.45 -49.76 27.08
N THR A 6 -23.60 -49.70 26.07
CA THR A 6 -22.23 -49.19 26.08
C THR A 6 -22.21 -47.68 26.34
N ALA A 7 -21.92 -47.29 27.58
CA ALA A 7 -21.82 -45.88 27.99
C ALA A 7 -20.38 -45.50 28.34
N THR A 8 -19.49 -45.44 27.35
CA THR A 8 -18.12 -44.90 27.58
C THR A 8 -17.51 -44.14 26.39
N SER A 9 -18.21 -44.02 25.27
CA SER A 9 -17.65 -43.49 24.01
C SER A 9 -18.05 -42.04 23.69
N LEU A 10 -18.44 -41.22 24.68
CA LEU A 10 -18.82 -39.81 24.44
C LEU A 10 -17.81 -38.78 25.00
N ARG A 11 -17.06 -39.14 26.07
CA ARG A 11 -16.08 -38.23 26.69
C ARG A 11 -14.83 -38.02 25.82
N SER A 12 -14.38 -39.04 25.10
CA SER A 12 -13.19 -38.96 24.25
C SER A 12 -13.42 -38.11 23.00
N SER A 13 -14.62 -38.14 22.44
CA SER A 13 -14.98 -37.44 21.20
C SER A 13 -15.06 -35.93 21.37
N SER A 14 -15.53 -35.45 22.54
CA SER A 14 -15.59 -34.01 22.83
C SER A 14 -14.20 -33.40 23.07
N LEU A 15 -13.28 -34.12 23.70
CA LEU A 15 -11.91 -33.63 23.93
C LEU A 15 -11.12 -33.52 22.61
N MET A 16 -11.27 -34.49 21.70
CA MET A 16 -10.67 -34.43 20.38
C MET A 16 -11.27 -33.32 19.52
N ALA A 17 -12.58 -33.09 19.59
CA ALA A 17 -13.23 -31.99 18.88
C ALA A 17 -12.73 -30.62 19.38
N VAL A 18 -12.59 -30.43 20.70
CA VAL A 18 -12.06 -29.19 21.29
C VAL A 18 -10.59 -28.98 20.91
N LEU A 19 -9.77 -30.04 20.88
CA LEU A 19 -8.36 -29.96 20.47
C LEU A 19 -8.22 -29.61 18.97
N LEU A 20 -9.06 -30.21 18.12
CA LEU A 20 -9.13 -29.88 16.68
C LEU A 20 -9.57 -28.43 16.45
N LEU A 21 -10.59 -27.96 17.17
CA LEU A 21 -11.04 -26.56 17.11
C LEU A 21 -9.95 -25.60 17.59
N ALA A 22 -9.23 -25.90 18.67
CA ALA A 22 -8.15 -25.05 19.19
C ALA A 22 -6.96 -24.93 18.21
N SER A 23 -6.64 -25.99 17.48
CA SER A 23 -5.57 -25.96 16.46
C SER A 23 -5.89 -25.10 15.24
N LEU A 24 -7.17 -24.87 14.95
CA LEU A 24 -7.61 -24.07 13.80
C LEU A 24 -7.41 -22.55 14.02
N PHE A 25 -7.31 -22.08 15.27
CA PHE A 25 -7.18 -20.66 15.59
C PHE A 25 -5.73 -20.16 15.64
N VAL A 26 -4.72 -21.05 15.57
CA VAL A 26 -3.29 -20.68 15.72
C VAL A 26 -2.64 -20.25 14.39
N THR A 27 -3.32 -20.39 13.25
CA THR A 27 -2.73 -20.10 11.92
C THR A 27 -2.92 -18.66 11.44
N LEU A 28 -3.53 -17.77 12.22
CA LEU A 28 -3.58 -16.34 11.87
C LEU A 28 -2.24 -15.69 12.23
N GLY A 29 -1.20 -16.11 11.50
CA GLY A 29 0.12 -15.53 11.53
C GLY A 29 0.00 -14.04 11.23
N ALA A 30 0.51 -13.23 12.16
CA ALA A 30 0.79 -11.84 11.91
C ALA A 30 1.70 -11.77 10.67
N ALA A 31 1.15 -11.36 9.54
CA ALA A 31 1.93 -10.89 8.42
C ALA A 31 2.67 -9.65 8.91
N LYS A 32 3.87 -9.85 9.48
CA LYS A 32 4.85 -8.79 9.55
C LYS A 32 5.16 -8.46 8.10
N SER A 33 4.57 -7.37 7.61
CA SER A 33 5.00 -6.74 6.37
C SER A 33 6.49 -6.46 6.56
N ALA A 34 7.34 -7.33 6.02
CA ALA A 34 8.74 -7.03 5.89
C ALA A 34 8.77 -5.72 5.09
N LYS A 35 9.47 -4.70 5.60
CA LYS A 35 9.76 -3.49 4.84
C LYS A 35 10.66 -3.92 3.68
N GLU A 36 10.04 -4.47 2.64
CA GLU A 36 10.67 -4.88 1.39
C GLU A 36 11.41 -3.63 0.92
N SER A 37 12.73 -3.75 0.81
CA SER A 37 13.52 -2.69 0.20
C SER A 37 12.84 -2.36 -1.14
N PRO A 38 12.63 -1.07 -1.48
CA PRO A 38 12.04 -0.74 -2.76
C PRO A 38 12.73 -1.55 -3.85
N PRO A 39 11.97 -2.26 -4.70
CA PRO A 39 12.58 -2.96 -5.81
C PRO A 39 13.48 -1.94 -6.51
N SER A 40 14.70 -2.30 -6.90
CA SER A 40 15.68 -1.36 -7.46
C SER A 40 15.09 -0.45 -8.55
N ALA A 41 14.06 -0.91 -9.25
CA ALA A 41 13.24 -0.17 -10.20
C ALA A 41 12.51 1.08 -9.64
N CYS A 42 12.15 1.13 -8.36
CA CYS A 42 11.44 2.27 -7.76
C CYS A 42 12.37 3.45 -7.43
N ALA A 43 13.67 3.24 -7.25
CA ALA A 43 14.60 4.33 -7.02
C ALA A 43 14.65 5.27 -8.24
N ASP A 44 14.84 4.71 -9.44
CA ASP A 44 14.77 5.46 -10.70
C ASP A 44 13.43 6.17 -10.88
N GLU A 45 12.33 5.52 -10.46
CA GLU A 45 11.00 6.10 -10.58
C GLU A 45 10.80 7.30 -9.63
N LEU A 46 11.31 7.21 -8.40
CA LEU A 46 11.30 8.32 -7.46
C LEU A 46 12.19 9.48 -7.94
N VAL A 47 13.28 9.21 -8.64
CA VAL A 47 14.12 10.25 -9.27
C VAL A 47 13.38 10.94 -10.43
N ARG A 48 12.67 10.17 -11.28
CA ARG A 48 11.81 10.74 -12.34
C ARG A 48 10.73 11.66 -11.80
N PHE A 49 10.33 11.45 -10.55
CA PHE A 49 9.35 12.25 -9.85
C PHE A 49 9.89 13.60 -9.33
N SER A 50 11.19 13.89 -9.49
CA SER A 50 11.82 15.15 -9.08
C SER A 50 11.12 16.44 -9.56
N PRO A 51 10.50 16.53 -10.76
CA PRO A 51 9.78 17.75 -11.18
C PRO A 51 8.54 18.08 -10.33
N CYS A 52 8.08 17.14 -9.49
CA CYS A 52 6.92 17.31 -8.62
C CYS A 52 7.27 17.83 -7.22
N LEU A 53 8.56 17.85 -6.85
CA LEU A 53 9.00 18.08 -5.46
C LEU A 53 8.55 19.43 -4.92
N SER A 54 8.62 20.49 -5.72
CA SER A 54 8.17 21.83 -5.33
C SER A 54 6.70 21.88 -4.92
N TYR A 55 5.88 20.95 -5.44
CA TYR A 55 4.47 20.82 -5.08
C TYR A 55 4.26 19.91 -3.87
N VAL A 56 4.87 18.72 -3.86
CA VAL A 56 4.60 17.72 -2.82
C VAL A 56 5.35 17.95 -1.51
N ALA A 57 6.47 18.67 -1.54
CA ALA A 57 7.27 18.91 -0.34
C ALA A 57 6.44 19.59 0.76
N SER A 58 6.85 19.40 2.00
CA SER A 58 6.39 20.22 3.12
C SER A 58 7.24 21.50 3.23
N PRO A 59 6.78 22.50 4.01
CA PRO A 59 7.60 23.68 4.30
C PRO A 59 9.00 23.30 4.82
N PRO A 60 10.04 24.04 4.41
CA PRO A 60 10.02 25.27 3.59
C PRO A 60 10.10 25.02 2.06
N ASN A 61 10.12 23.77 1.62
CA ASN A 61 10.40 23.41 0.22
C ASN A 61 9.16 23.31 -0.68
N ASN A 62 7.96 23.61 -0.14
CA ASN A 62 6.68 23.62 -0.86
C ASN A 62 6.52 24.87 -1.74
N LEU A 63 7.48 25.10 -2.64
CA LEU A 63 7.60 26.33 -3.44
C LEU A 63 6.49 26.52 -4.49
N SER A 64 5.60 25.55 -4.69
CA SER A 64 4.49 25.64 -5.64
C SER A 64 3.19 25.07 -5.06
N ASP A 65 2.08 25.74 -5.35
CA ASP A 65 0.74 25.26 -5.00
C ASP A 65 0.10 24.36 -6.07
N LEU A 66 0.72 24.29 -7.25
CA LEU A 66 0.31 23.40 -8.34
C LEU A 66 1.50 22.57 -8.85
N PRO A 67 1.28 21.32 -9.29
CA PRO A 67 2.33 20.53 -9.93
C PRO A 67 2.71 21.14 -11.29
N ALA A 68 4.00 21.18 -11.62
CA ALA A 68 4.48 21.65 -12.93
C ALA A 68 3.99 20.73 -14.08
N SER A 69 3.98 21.21 -15.34
CA SER A 69 3.59 20.37 -16.49
C SER A 69 4.41 19.08 -16.55
N LYS A 70 5.74 19.21 -16.44
CA LYS A 70 6.70 18.09 -16.40
C LYS A 70 6.46 17.10 -15.27
N CYS A 71 5.89 17.54 -14.15
CA CYS A 71 5.48 16.64 -13.08
C CYS A 71 4.36 15.69 -13.55
N CYS A 72 3.36 16.22 -14.25
CA CYS A 72 2.26 15.41 -14.75
C CYS A 72 2.64 14.53 -15.93
N ASP A 73 3.58 14.97 -16.78
CA ASP A 73 4.17 14.11 -17.81
C ASP A 73 4.86 12.90 -17.18
N ALA A 74 5.70 13.13 -16.16
CA ALA A 74 6.37 12.07 -15.41
C ALA A 74 5.36 11.11 -14.75
N PHE A 75 4.40 11.64 -13.99
CA PHE A 75 3.36 10.86 -13.34
C PHE A 75 2.55 10.00 -14.33
N SER A 76 2.22 10.56 -15.50
CA SER A 76 1.46 9.83 -16.53
C SER A 76 2.27 8.66 -17.07
N SER A 77 3.55 8.87 -17.39
CA SER A 77 4.48 7.83 -17.84
C SER A 77 4.69 6.74 -16.77
N SER A 78 4.78 7.11 -15.49
CA SER A 78 4.82 6.15 -14.37
C SER A 78 3.56 5.29 -14.32
N GLY A 79 2.40 5.91 -14.52
CA GLY A 79 1.11 5.22 -14.50
C GLY A 79 0.93 4.26 -15.68
N GLU A 80 1.30 4.68 -16.89
CA GLU A 80 1.27 3.85 -18.11
C GLU A 80 2.21 2.63 -17.99
N SER A 81 3.34 2.77 -17.32
CA SER A 81 4.30 1.69 -17.06
C SER A 81 3.97 0.84 -15.82
N GLY A 82 2.88 1.14 -15.11
CA GLY A 82 2.49 0.45 -13.86
C GLY A 82 3.40 0.74 -12.67
N ARG A 83 4.35 1.69 -12.80
CA ARG A 83 5.33 2.05 -11.77
C ARG A 83 4.85 3.16 -10.83
N ALA A 84 3.66 3.71 -11.05
CA ALA A 84 3.07 4.70 -10.13
C ALA A 84 2.91 4.18 -8.69
N VAL A 85 2.89 2.86 -8.47
CA VAL A 85 2.93 2.26 -7.13
C VAL A 85 4.18 2.65 -6.33
N CYS A 86 5.31 2.95 -7.00
CA CYS A 86 6.54 3.40 -6.34
C CYS A 86 6.36 4.72 -5.57
N LEU A 87 5.37 5.55 -5.95
CA LEU A 87 5.05 6.78 -5.24
C LEU A 87 4.50 6.53 -3.83
N CYS A 88 4.00 5.32 -3.57
CA CYS A 88 3.49 4.93 -2.25
C CYS A 88 4.58 4.88 -1.19
N TYR A 89 5.87 4.74 -1.56
CA TYR A 89 6.98 4.88 -0.61
C TYR A 89 7.01 6.28 0.03
N LEU A 90 6.62 7.33 -0.69
CA LEU A 90 6.52 8.69 -0.16
C LEU A 90 5.30 8.88 0.76
N VAL A 91 4.30 8.02 0.63
CA VAL A 91 3.10 8.00 1.50
C VAL A 91 3.41 7.25 2.80
N GLN A 92 4.12 6.13 2.69
CA GLN A 92 4.49 5.27 3.82
C GLN A 92 5.64 5.87 4.66
N ASP A 93 6.63 6.48 4.00
CA ASP A 93 7.81 7.07 4.63
C ASP A 93 8.04 8.50 4.10
N PRO A 94 7.23 9.49 4.54
CA PRO A 94 7.31 10.86 4.03
C PRO A 94 8.68 11.56 4.10
N PRO A 95 9.57 11.28 5.07
CA PRO A 95 10.91 11.88 5.09
C PRO A 95 11.98 11.12 4.28
N MET A 96 11.62 10.04 3.55
CA MET A 96 12.57 9.15 2.86
C MET A 96 13.50 9.86 1.86
N LEU A 97 13.09 11.00 1.31
CA LEU A 97 13.91 11.80 0.39
C LEU A 97 14.96 12.69 1.09
N GLY A 98 15.10 12.57 2.40
CA GLY A 98 15.95 13.47 3.22
C GLY A 98 15.28 14.79 3.59
N PHE A 99 14.03 14.99 3.18
CA PHE A 99 13.16 16.08 3.58
C PHE A 99 11.70 15.60 3.61
N PRO A 100 10.84 16.21 4.45
CA PRO A 100 9.44 15.79 4.54
C PRO A 100 8.63 16.20 3.30
N VAL A 101 7.74 15.30 2.88
CA VAL A 101 6.67 15.60 1.92
C VAL A 101 5.31 15.64 2.62
N THR A 102 4.35 16.32 2.00
CA THR A 102 2.97 16.37 2.43
C THR A 102 2.18 15.24 1.74
N VAL A 103 1.85 14.18 2.49
CA VAL A 103 1.16 12.98 1.98
C VAL A 103 -0.11 13.33 1.19
N ALA A 104 -0.93 14.24 1.69
CA ALA A 104 -2.15 14.67 0.99
C ALA A 104 -1.85 15.26 -0.41
N ARG A 105 -0.75 16.01 -0.55
CA ARG A 105 -0.32 16.57 -1.84
C ARG A 105 0.20 15.50 -2.78
N VAL A 106 0.91 14.49 -2.26
CA VAL A 106 1.31 13.30 -3.05
C VAL A 106 0.07 12.61 -3.60
N LEU A 107 -0.90 12.27 -2.74
CA LEU A 107 -2.11 11.56 -3.14
C LEU A 107 -2.99 12.35 -4.11
N SER A 108 -2.98 13.69 -4.05
CA SER A 108 -3.77 14.54 -4.94
C SER A 108 -3.21 14.70 -6.37
N LEU A 109 -1.99 14.23 -6.65
CA LEU A 109 -1.39 14.35 -7.99
C LEU A 109 -2.22 13.71 -9.08
N SER A 110 -2.78 12.53 -8.83
CA SER A 110 -3.64 11.83 -9.80
C SER A 110 -4.81 12.73 -10.25
N SER A 111 -5.42 13.46 -9.31
CA SER A 111 -6.50 14.41 -9.58
C SER A 111 -6.04 15.65 -10.36
N PHE A 112 -4.90 16.24 -9.99
CA PHE A 112 -4.36 17.41 -10.69
C PHE A 112 -3.88 17.06 -12.11
N CYS A 113 -3.17 15.94 -12.26
CA CYS A 113 -2.58 15.55 -13.52
C CYS A 113 -3.62 15.00 -14.51
N ARG A 114 -4.65 14.29 -14.06
CA ARG A 114 -5.79 13.89 -14.90
C ARG A 114 -6.54 15.09 -15.48
N ARG A 115 -6.69 16.17 -14.72
CA ARG A 115 -7.33 17.42 -15.22
C ARG A 115 -6.51 18.11 -16.30
N ARG A 116 -5.18 17.97 -16.25
CA ARG A 116 -4.26 18.57 -17.23
C ARG A 116 -4.09 17.70 -18.47
N ASN A 117 -4.05 16.38 -18.29
CA ASN A 117 -3.88 15.42 -19.36
C ASN A 117 -4.93 14.31 -19.23
N SER A 118 -5.91 14.31 -20.13
CA SER A 118 -6.99 13.32 -20.16
C SER A 118 -6.51 11.88 -20.41
N THR A 119 -5.27 11.71 -20.91
CA THR A 119 -4.63 10.40 -21.09
C THR A 119 -3.76 10.00 -19.91
N ALA A 120 -3.57 10.87 -18.91
CA ALA A 120 -2.86 10.49 -17.69
C ALA A 120 -3.56 9.30 -17.04
N ALA A 121 -2.76 8.38 -16.49
CA ALA A 121 -3.27 7.18 -15.84
C ALA A 121 -4.46 7.52 -14.93
N SER A 122 -5.60 6.88 -15.20
CA SER A 122 -6.86 7.07 -14.46
C SER A 122 -6.77 6.60 -13.01
N THR A 123 -5.64 5.99 -12.66
CA THR A 123 -5.39 5.34 -11.39
C THR A 123 -5.23 6.36 -10.27
N SER A 124 -6.12 6.27 -9.27
CA SER A 124 -6.02 7.08 -8.08
C SER A 124 -4.85 6.60 -7.21
N LEU A 125 -3.93 7.49 -6.86
CA LEU A 125 -2.87 7.17 -5.89
C LEU A 125 -3.44 6.76 -4.53
N GLN A 126 -4.58 7.33 -4.14
CA GLN A 126 -5.28 6.95 -2.91
C GLN A 126 -5.62 5.45 -2.90
N SER A 127 -6.20 4.93 -3.99
CA SER A 127 -6.55 3.51 -4.08
C SER A 127 -5.31 2.64 -4.24
N LEU A 128 -4.30 3.10 -5.01
CA LEU A 128 -3.06 2.35 -5.22
C LEU A 128 -2.30 2.12 -3.91
N CYS A 129 -2.15 3.18 -3.11
CA CYS A 129 -1.36 3.12 -1.89
C CYS A 129 -2.12 2.56 -0.69
N SER A 130 -3.45 2.38 -0.79
CA SER A 130 -4.23 1.72 0.28
C SER A 130 -4.15 0.19 0.24
N GLY A 131 -3.68 -0.38 -0.87
CA GLY A 131 -3.49 -1.82 -1.06
C GLY A 131 -2.03 -2.27 -0.98
N SER A 132 -1.11 -1.39 -0.57
CA SER A 132 0.33 -1.64 -0.45
C SER A 132 0.78 -1.75 1.01
#